data_AF-A0A8T4CI17-F1
#
_entry.id   AF-A0A8T4CI17-F1
#
_cell.length_a   1.000
_cell.length_b   1.000
_cell.length_c   1.000
_cell.angle_alpha   90.00
_cell.angle_beta   90.00
_cell.angle_gamma   90.00
#
_symmetry.space_group_name_H-M   'P 1'
#
loop_
_entity.id
_entity.type
_entity.pdbx_description
1 polymer ?
#
loop_
_entity_poly.entity_id
_entity_poly.type
_entity_poly.pdbx_seq_one_letter_code
_entity_poly.pdbx_strand_id
1 'polypeptide(L)'
;MFDQRELYATANEILTPFKIDKEICDDSSYSSCIEALKARVAQQDKMEKKLRLEALRSRCENLEKALQDTTESGRNFLDLYEKLIEAKEKIKLLDLEQFLSKGKDLLDKGLAEPGKCPFCGSSVDLGNVKQEVEKRVKELESIRRESQSTKFLKDKWIGDLRNASRIAGELENEWAGLDVSEELKKLIQDATSAAMALAQDIEEKFVRYERISENEHWKETRKNLTAAICARAKKADAEIKALAFT
;
A
#
# COMPACT_ATOMS: atom_id res chain seq x y z
N MET A 1 -44.26 30.78 41.39
CA MET A 1 -43.35 31.81 40.83
C MET A 1 -41.97 31.36 41.26
N PHE A 2 -41.10 30.94 40.34
CA PHE A 2 -39.72 30.61 40.71
C PHE A 2 -39.00 31.89 41.12
N ASP A 3 -38.31 31.88 42.26
CA ASP A 3 -37.49 33.01 42.66
C ASP A 3 -36.30 33.11 41.69
N GLN A 4 -36.13 34.29 41.09
CA GLN A 4 -35.08 34.57 40.10
C GLN A 4 -33.67 34.31 40.69
N ARG A 5 -33.51 34.45 42.02
CA ARG A 5 -32.27 34.12 42.73
C ARG A 5 -31.99 32.61 42.77
N GLU A 6 -33.01 31.77 42.94
CA GLU A 6 -32.85 30.31 42.90
C GLU A 6 -32.47 29.82 41.49
N LEU A 7 -33.00 30.47 40.45
CA LEU A 7 -32.63 30.18 39.06
C LEU A 7 -31.16 30.50 38.77
N TYR A 8 -30.65 31.65 39.23
CA TYR A 8 -29.23 32.00 39.06
C TYR A 8 -28.29 31.12 39.86
N ALA A 9 -28.67 30.75 41.10
CA ALA A 9 -27.89 29.81 41.91
C ALA A 9 -27.75 28.45 41.20
N THR A 10 -28.85 27.92 40.69
CA THR A 10 -28.86 26.66 39.91
C THR A 10 -28.02 26.78 38.63
N ALA A 11 -28.08 27.91 37.93
CA ALA A 11 -27.27 28.14 36.74
C ALA A 11 -25.76 28.18 37.05
N ASN A 12 -25.35 28.77 38.17
CA ASN A 12 -23.94 28.77 38.61
C ASN A 12 -23.44 27.36 38.96
N GLU A 13 -24.27 26.51 39.58
CA GLU A 13 -23.93 25.11 39.85
C GLU A 13 -23.67 24.34 38.55
N ILE A 14 -24.53 24.52 37.54
CA ILE A 14 -24.39 23.88 36.22
C ILE A 14 -23.12 24.36 35.49
N LEU A 15 -22.70 25.62 35.68
CA LEU A 15 -21.51 26.19 35.04
C LEU A 15 -20.18 25.84 35.72
N THR A 16 -20.22 25.35 36.97
CA THR A 16 -19.04 25.03 37.78
C THR A 16 -18.05 24.07 37.07
N PRO A 17 -18.50 22.96 36.44
CA PRO A 17 -17.61 22.04 35.71
C PRO A 17 -16.90 22.70 34.53
N PHE A 18 -17.51 23.75 33.97
CA PHE A 18 -16.99 24.44 32.79
C PHE A 18 -15.99 25.54 33.13
N LYS A 19 -15.73 25.84 34.42
CA LYS A 19 -14.75 26.84 34.91
C LYS A 19 -14.92 28.22 34.26
N ILE A 20 -16.14 28.72 34.12
CA ILE A 20 -16.40 30.08 33.60
C ILE A 20 -16.10 31.08 34.72
N ASP A 21 -15.20 32.04 34.49
CA ASP A 21 -14.71 32.99 35.51
C ASP A 21 -15.75 34.05 35.94
N LYS A 22 -17.02 33.91 35.52
CA LYS A 22 -18.11 34.86 35.79
C LYS A 22 -19.21 34.16 36.59
N GLU A 23 -19.64 34.81 37.66
CA GLU A 23 -20.80 34.42 38.46
C GLU A 23 -22.06 35.08 37.88
N ILE A 24 -23.14 34.31 37.79
CA ILE A 24 -24.45 34.79 37.37
C ILE A 24 -25.13 35.44 38.58
N CYS A 25 -25.35 36.75 38.51
CA CYS A 25 -26.03 37.54 39.54
C CYS A 25 -27.19 38.39 39.00
N ASP A 26 -27.34 38.47 37.68
CA ASP A 26 -28.38 39.20 36.94
C ASP A 26 -28.54 38.64 35.50
N ASP A 27 -29.51 39.15 34.74
CA ASP A 27 -29.77 38.69 33.36
C ASP A 27 -28.60 38.99 32.39
N SER A 28 -27.81 40.03 32.67
CA SER A 28 -26.67 40.43 31.85
C SER A 28 -25.50 39.45 32.01
N SER A 29 -25.18 39.09 33.25
CA SER A 29 -24.19 38.09 33.65
C SER A 29 -24.63 36.70 33.22
N TYR A 30 -25.92 36.36 33.30
CA TYR A 30 -26.49 35.13 32.72
C TYR A 30 -26.18 35.05 31.22
N SER A 31 -26.55 36.08 30.47
CA SER A 31 -26.30 36.14 29.02
C SER A 31 -24.80 36.07 28.69
N SER A 32 -23.96 36.80 29.44
CA SER A 32 -22.50 36.74 29.30
C SER A 32 -21.92 35.35 29.55
N CYS A 33 -22.42 34.61 30.55
CA CYS A 33 -21.94 33.27 30.86
C CYS A 33 -22.38 32.25 29.80
N ILE A 34 -23.60 32.38 29.27
CA ILE A 34 -24.07 31.57 28.15
C ILE A 34 -23.21 31.81 26.90
N GLU A 35 -22.88 33.07 26.59
CA GLU A 35 -21.99 33.38 25.46
C GLU A 35 -20.57 32.86 25.68
N ALA A 36 -20.03 32.94 26.90
CA ALA A 36 -18.74 32.34 27.24
C ALA A 36 -18.73 30.81 27.11
N LEU A 37 -19.83 30.14 27.51
CA LEU A 37 -20.00 28.70 27.35
C LEU A 37 -20.07 28.32 25.86
N LYS A 38 -20.89 29.02 25.08
CA LYS A 38 -20.98 28.83 23.62
C LYS A 38 -19.62 29.02 22.94
N ALA A 39 -18.85 30.03 23.34
CA ALA A 39 -17.52 30.28 22.81
C ALA A 39 -16.54 29.13 23.12
N ARG A 40 -16.58 28.56 24.34
CA ARG A 40 -15.76 27.39 24.70
C ARG A 40 -16.14 26.14 23.93
N VAL A 41 -17.43 25.85 23.80
CA VAL A 41 -17.92 24.72 23.01
C VAL A 41 -17.50 24.87 21.55
N ALA A 42 -17.68 26.06 20.97
CA ALA A 42 -17.23 26.35 19.60
C ALA A 42 -15.70 26.19 19.42
N GLN A 43 -14.89 26.55 20.42
CA GLN A 43 -13.44 26.30 20.38
C GLN A 43 -13.10 24.80 20.43
N GLN A 44 -13.81 24.02 21.24
CA GLN A 44 -13.63 22.57 21.31
C GLN A 44 -13.98 21.90 19.97
N ASP A 45 -15.13 22.26 19.37
CA ASP A 45 -15.56 21.77 18.06
C ASP A 45 -14.54 22.13 16.95
N LYS A 46 -14.00 23.36 16.99
CA LYS A 46 -12.93 23.80 16.09
C LYS A 46 -11.67 22.95 16.24
N MET A 47 -11.23 22.66 17.46
CA MET A 47 -10.05 21.84 17.72
C MET A 47 -10.24 20.40 17.26
N GLU A 48 -11.40 19.80 17.55
CA GLU A 48 -11.73 18.44 17.10
C GLU A 48 -11.76 18.36 15.57
N LYS A 49 -12.40 19.33 14.91
CA LYS A 49 -12.41 19.41 13.45
C LYS A 49 -11.00 19.56 12.87
N LYS A 50 -10.15 20.39 13.48
CA LYS A 50 -8.76 20.57 13.04
C LYS A 50 -7.98 19.25 13.12
N LEU A 51 -8.07 18.52 14.24
CA LEU A 51 -7.40 17.23 14.41
C LEU A 51 -7.86 16.21 13.37
N ARG A 52 -9.17 16.13 13.10
CA ARG A 52 -9.71 15.25 12.05
C ARG A 52 -9.18 15.60 10.66
N LEU A 53 -9.09 16.90 10.34
CA LEU A 53 -8.54 17.34 9.05
C LEU A 53 -7.04 17.05 8.92
N GLU A 54 -6.28 17.16 10.01
CA GLU A 54 -4.85 16.79 10.04
C GLU A 54 -4.66 15.28 9.81
N ALA A 55 -5.46 14.45 10.48
CA ALA A 55 -5.48 13.00 10.27
C ALA A 55 -5.83 12.66 8.81
N LEU A 56 -6.89 13.25 8.27
CA LEU A 56 -7.29 13.06 6.87
C LEU A 56 -6.19 13.46 5.90
N ARG A 57 -5.56 14.63 6.09
CA ARG A 57 -4.48 15.10 5.23
C ARG A 57 -3.32 14.11 5.23
N SER A 58 -2.85 13.70 6.40
CA SER A 58 -1.77 12.72 6.52
C SER A 58 -2.13 11.39 5.84
N ARG A 59 -3.38 10.97 5.96
CA ARG A 59 -3.89 9.76 5.32
C ARG A 59 -3.90 9.85 3.80
N CYS A 60 -4.31 10.99 3.23
CA CYS A 60 -4.24 11.24 1.80
C CYS A 60 -2.79 11.22 1.29
N GLU A 61 -1.85 11.84 2.01
CA GLU A 61 -0.41 11.83 1.67
C GLU A 61 0.16 10.40 1.70
N ASN A 62 -0.22 9.61 2.72
CA ASN A 62 0.18 8.19 2.81
C ASN A 62 -0.37 7.35 1.66
N LEU A 63 -1.63 7.58 1.26
CA LEU A 63 -2.21 6.89 0.11
C LEU A 63 -1.54 7.31 -1.20
N GLU A 64 -1.26 8.60 -1.39
CA GLU A 64 -0.53 9.10 -2.56
C GLU A 64 0.80 8.38 -2.70
N LYS A 65 1.58 8.30 -1.62
CA LYS A 65 2.84 7.57 -1.59
C LYS A 65 2.65 6.09 -1.93
N ALA A 66 1.68 5.42 -1.32
CA ALA A 66 1.41 4.01 -1.59
C ALA A 66 1.06 3.76 -3.08
N LEU A 67 0.28 4.65 -3.70
CA LEU A 67 -0.04 4.58 -5.14
C LEU A 67 1.21 4.81 -6.02
N GLN A 68 2.12 5.70 -5.61
CA GLN A 68 3.41 5.88 -6.28
C GLN A 68 4.28 4.63 -6.18
N ASP A 69 4.36 4.03 -4.98
CA ASP A 69 5.11 2.79 -4.73
C ASP A 69 4.59 1.67 -5.65
N THR A 70 3.27 1.52 -5.83
CA THR A 70 2.70 0.53 -6.77
C THR A 70 3.14 0.73 -8.22
N THR A 71 3.40 1.98 -8.61
CA THR A 71 3.81 2.35 -9.97
C THR A 71 5.27 1.96 -10.18
N GLU A 72 6.12 2.27 -9.21
CA GLU A 72 7.54 1.96 -9.24
C GLU A 72 7.78 0.44 -9.18
N SER A 73 7.13 -0.25 -8.23
CA SER A 73 7.22 -1.70 -8.09
C SER A 73 6.73 -2.42 -9.35
N GLY A 74 5.65 -1.92 -9.97
CA GLY A 74 5.10 -2.48 -11.20
C GLY A 74 6.06 -2.36 -12.37
N ARG A 75 6.66 -1.19 -12.57
CA ARG A 75 7.69 -1.00 -13.61
C ARG A 75 8.88 -1.94 -13.41
N ASN A 76 9.43 -1.97 -12.19
CA ASN A 76 10.60 -2.80 -11.87
C ASN A 76 10.33 -4.29 -12.09
N PHE A 77 9.12 -4.75 -11.73
CA PHE A 77 8.70 -6.12 -11.98
C PHE A 77 8.54 -6.40 -13.48
N LEU A 78 7.77 -5.59 -14.21
CA LEU A 78 7.45 -5.84 -15.61
C LEU A 78 8.71 -5.88 -16.50
N ASP A 79 9.66 -4.97 -16.28
CA ASP A 79 10.91 -4.89 -17.05
C ASP A 79 11.76 -6.17 -16.92
N LEU A 80 11.77 -6.80 -15.75
CA LEU A 80 12.51 -8.05 -15.51
C LEU A 80 11.69 -9.28 -15.86
N TYR A 81 10.37 -9.22 -15.66
CA TYR A 81 9.49 -10.32 -16.00
C TYR A 81 9.46 -10.55 -17.50
N GLU A 82 9.44 -9.51 -18.34
CA GLU A 82 9.46 -9.64 -19.80
C GLU A 82 10.69 -10.42 -20.30
N LYS A 83 11.87 -10.15 -19.73
CA LYS A 83 13.10 -10.93 -20.01
C LYS A 83 12.97 -12.38 -19.55
N LEU A 84 12.32 -12.60 -18.42
CA LEU A 84 12.10 -13.93 -17.85
C LEU A 84 11.17 -14.78 -18.74
N ILE A 85 10.07 -14.22 -19.25
CA ILE A 85 9.17 -14.95 -20.17
C ILE A 85 9.82 -15.22 -21.54
N GLU A 86 10.67 -14.34 -22.06
CA GLU A 86 11.48 -14.63 -23.26
C GLU A 86 12.42 -15.83 -23.03
N ALA A 87 12.90 -16.00 -21.79
CA ALA A 87 13.71 -17.13 -21.37
C ALA A 87 12.91 -18.33 -20.81
N LYS A 88 11.58 -18.40 -21.03
CA LYS A 88 10.70 -19.42 -20.44
C LYS A 88 11.18 -20.86 -20.63
N GLU A 89 11.67 -21.22 -21.82
CA GLU A 89 12.20 -22.56 -22.06
C GLU A 89 13.45 -22.86 -21.21
N LYS A 90 14.27 -21.86 -20.91
CA LYS A 90 15.44 -22.01 -20.03
C LYS A 90 15.02 -22.20 -18.57
N ILE A 91 13.90 -21.61 -18.15
CA ILE A 91 13.37 -21.79 -16.80
C ILE A 91 12.88 -23.22 -16.58
N LYS A 92 12.30 -23.86 -17.60
CA LYS A 92 11.94 -25.29 -17.54
C LYS A 92 13.16 -26.19 -17.32
N LEU A 93 14.37 -25.73 -17.68
CA LEU A 93 15.61 -26.46 -17.45
C LEU A 93 16.09 -26.39 -15.99
N LEU A 94 15.49 -25.55 -15.13
CA LEU A 94 15.83 -25.52 -13.70
C LEU A 94 15.58 -26.86 -13.01
N ASP A 95 14.64 -27.65 -13.49
CA ASP A 95 14.40 -29.02 -12.99
C ASP A 95 15.61 -29.93 -13.22
N LEU A 96 16.43 -29.64 -14.23
CA LEU A 96 17.66 -30.38 -14.53
C LEU A 96 18.85 -29.95 -13.67
N GLU A 97 18.77 -28.83 -12.95
CA GLU A 97 19.89 -28.28 -12.20
C GLU A 97 20.40 -29.26 -11.14
N GLN A 98 19.49 -29.88 -10.39
CA GLN A 98 19.86 -30.86 -9.36
C GLN A 98 20.48 -32.11 -9.98
N PHE A 99 19.96 -32.55 -11.13
CA PHE A 99 20.49 -33.70 -11.86
C PHE A 99 21.91 -33.44 -12.38
N LEU A 100 22.10 -32.30 -13.06
CA LEU A 100 23.41 -31.89 -13.59
C LEU A 100 24.42 -31.62 -12.48
N SER A 101 24.01 -31.02 -11.36
CA SER A 101 24.89 -30.79 -10.20
C SER A 101 25.38 -32.10 -9.59
N LYS A 102 24.50 -33.10 -9.43
CA LYS A 102 24.90 -34.42 -8.94
C LYS A 102 25.86 -35.13 -9.91
N GLY A 103 25.61 -35.06 -11.21
CA GLY A 103 26.52 -35.65 -12.19
C GLY A 103 27.86 -34.91 -12.27
N LYS A 104 27.88 -33.59 -12.09
CA LYS A 104 29.10 -32.81 -11.92
C LYS A 104 29.92 -33.31 -10.73
N ASP A 105 29.28 -33.51 -9.58
CA ASP A 105 29.95 -34.04 -8.38
C ASP A 105 30.58 -35.42 -8.61
N LEU A 106 29.93 -36.30 -9.38
CA LEU A 106 30.49 -37.61 -9.74
C LEU A 106 31.73 -37.47 -10.62
N LEU A 107 31.69 -36.56 -11.60
CA LEU A 107 32.82 -36.25 -12.48
C LEU A 107 33.97 -35.61 -11.69
N ASP A 108 33.67 -34.68 -10.78
CA ASP A 108 34.66 -34.00 -9.94
C ASP A 108 35.36 -34.96 -8.97
N LYS A 109 34.65 -35.97 -8.45
CA LYS A 109 35.20 -36.99 -7.56
C LYS A 109 35.87 -38.17 -8.29
N GLY A 110 35.87 -38.18 -9.62
CA GLY A 110 36.43 -39.28 -10.41
C GLY A 110 35.69 -40.61 -10.22
N LEU A 111 34.39 -40.57 -9.89
CA LEU A 111 33.56 -41.75 -9.66
C LEU A 111 32.87 -42.27 -10.93
N ALA A 112 33.03 -41.57 -12.06
CA ALA A 112 32.51 -41.98 -13.35
C ALA A 112 33.39 -43.06 -13.99
N GLU A 113 32.76 -44.03 -14.66
CA GLU A 113 33.48 -45.06 -15.42
C GLU A 113 34.29 -44.39 -16.57
N PRO A 114 35.58 -44.74 -16.74
CA PRO A 114 36.41 -44.15 -17.80
C PRO A 114 35.78 -44.30 -19.18
N GLY A 115 35.70 -43.18 -19.92
CA GLY A 115 35.18 -43.17 -21.29
C GLY A 115 33.66 -43.34 -21.42
N LYS A 116 32.89 -43.41 -20.33
CA LYS A 116 31.42 -43.47 -20.38
C LYS A 116 30.75 -42.29 -19.70
N CYS A 117 29.70 -41.78 -20.33
CA CYS A 117 28.92 -40.67 -19.82
C CYS A 117 28.15 -41.08 -18.55
N PRO A 118 28.29 -40.39 -17.40
CA PRO A 118 27.58 -40.74 -16.17
C PRO A 118 26.07 -40.46 -16.25
N PHE A 119 25.60 -39.74 -17.27
CA PHE A 119 24.19 -39.39 -17.44
C PHE A 119 23.42 -40.35 -18.34
N CYS A 120 24.08 -40.96 -19.33
CA CYS A 120 23.43 -41.80 -20.35
C CYS A 120 24.18 -43.08 -20.72
N GLY A 121 25.39 -43.30 -20.20
CA GLY A 121 26.20 -44.50 -20.46
C GLY A 121 26.93 -44.54 -21.81
N SER A 122 26.72 -43.56 -22.69
CA SER A 122 27.37 -43.50 -24.00
C SER A 122 28.88 -43.28 -23.91
N SER A 123 29.62 -43.77 -24.91
CA SER A 123 31.07 -43.53 -25.03
C SER A 123 31.35 -42.05 -25.32
N VAL A 124 32.15 -41.39 -24.47
CA VAL A 124 32.41 -39.95 -24.51
C VAL A 124 33.78 -39.61 -23.93
N ASP A 125 34.31 -38.44 -24.32
CA ASP A 125 35.40 -37.81 -23.58
C ASP A 125 34.87 -37.15 -22.29
N LEU A 126 35.31 -37.66 -21.15
CA LEU A 126 34.90 -37.16 -19.83
C LEU A 126 35.36 -35.71 -19.58
N GLY A 127 36.47 -35.28 -20.18
CA GLY A 127 36.96 -33.90 -20.09
C GLY A 127 35.95 -32.91 -20.68
N ASN A 128 35.51 -33.18 -21.92
CA ASN A 128 34.48 -32.38 -22.59
C ASN A 128 33.13 -32.42 -21.86
N VAL A 129 32.69 -33.60 -21.37
CA VAL A 129 31.45 -33.70 -20.59
C VAL A 129 31.52 -32.85 -19.33
N LYS A 130 32.65 -32.90 -18.60
CA LYS A 130 32.84 -32.08 -17.40
C LYS A 130 32.72 -30.59 -17.72
N GLN A 131 33.38 -30.10 -18.76
CA GLN A 131 33.32 -28.69 -19.17
C GLN A 131 31.88 -28.25 -19.54
N GLU A 132 31.17 -29.07 -20.31
CA GLU A 132 29.79 -28.76 -20.73
C GLU A 132 28.83 -28.77 -19.53
N VAL A 133 28.98 -29.72 -18.61
CA VAL A 133 28.19 -29.77 -17.37
C VAL A 133 28.48 -28.55 -16.51
N GLU A 134 29.74 -28.17 -16.33
CA GLU A 134 30.12 -26.96 -15.58
C GLU A 134 29.49 -25.69 -16.18
N LYS A 135 29.52 -25.57 -17.50
CA LYS A 135 28.89 -24.45 -18.21
C LYS A 135 27.38 -24.42 -17.97
N ARG A 136 26.68 -25.54 -18.16
CA ARG A 136 25.22 -25.62 -17.98
C ARG A 136 24.80 -25.37 -16.54
N VAL A 137 25.53 -25.90 -15.55
CA VAL A 137 25.25 -25.63 -14.13
C VAL A 137 25.35 -24.13 -13.85
N LYS A 138 26.40 -23.45 -14.33
CA LYS A 138 26.54 -21.98 -14.16
C LYS A 138 25.42 -21.19 -14.83
N GLU A 139 25.00 -21.60 -16.03
CA GLU A 139 23.87 -20.97 -16.72
C GLU A 139 22.56 -21.13 -15.93
N LEU A 140 22.28 -22.34 -15.43
CA LEU A 140 21.09 -22.63 -14.62
C LEU A 140 21.10 -21.87 -13.28
N GLU A 141 22.25 -21.75 -12.61
CA GLU A 141 22.39 -20.92 -11.42
C GLU A 141 22.06 -19.45 -11.70
N SER A 142 22.46 -18.92 -12.86
CA SER A 142 22.12 -17.56 -13.28
C SER A 142 20.61 -17.39 -13.47
N ILE A 143 19.99 -18.31 -14.21
CA ILE A 143 18.54 -18.32 -14.47
C ILE A 143 17.76 -18.43 -13.15
N ARG A 144 18.23 -19.26 -12.20
CA ARG A 144 17.63 -19.39 -10.86
C ARG A 144 17.64 -18.05 -10.12
N ARG A 145 18.78 -17.36 -10.10
CA ARG A 145 18.91 -16.05 -9.44
C ARG A 145 17.98 -15.00 -10.06
N GLU A 146 17.90 -14.96 -11.39
CA GLU A 146 16.97 -14.08 -12.10
C GLU A 146 15.51 -14.41 -11.76
N SER A 147 15.12 -15.68 -11.82
CA SER A 147 13.76 -16.15 -11.47
C SER A 147 13.37 -15.77 -10.04
N GLN A 148 14.27 -15.98 -9.07
CA GLN A 148 14.05 -15.60 -7.67
C GLN A 148 13.94 -14.09 -7.49
N SER A 149 14.77 -13.31 -8.17
CA SER A 149 14.75 -11.85 -8.10
C SER A 149 13.43 -11.30 -8.67
N THR A 150 12.99 -11.83 -9.81
CA THR A 150 11.70 -11.46 -10.41
C THR A 150 10.53 -11.88 -9.52
N LYS A 151 10.60 -13.04 -8.86
CA LYS A 151 9.59 -13.46 -7.87
C LYS A 151 9.53 -12.50 -6.68
N PHE A 152 10.67 -12.05 -6.15
CA PHE A 152 10.69 -11.06 -5.07
C PHE A 152 10.01 -9.75 -5.50
N LEU A 153 10.29 -9.28 -6.72
CA LEU A 153 9.65 -8.06 -7.25
C LEU A 153 8.15 -8.24 -7.49
N LYS A 154 7.71 -9.42 -7.93
CA LYS A 154 6.29 -9.78 -8.01
C LYS A 154 5.62 -9.64 -6.64
N ASP A 155 6.20 -10.27 -5.63
CA ASP A 155 5.65 -10.29 -4.27
C ASP A 155 5.64 -8.87 -3.68
N LYS A 156 6.66 -8.06 -3.98
CA LYS A 156 6.69 -6.64 -3.63
C LYS A 156 5.53 -5.88 -4.29
N TRP A 157 5.33 -6.01 -5.61
CA TRP A 157 4.26 -5.28 -6.30
C TRP A 157 2.87 -5.67 -5.79
N ILE A 158 2.62 -6.96 -5.58
CA ILE A 158 1.38 -7.44 -4.94
C ILE A 158 1.21 -6.85 -3.54
N GLY A 159 2.29 -6.82 -2.75
CA GLY A 159 2.31 -6.21 -1.42
C GLY A 159 1.93 -4.73 -1.46
N ASP A 160 2.50 -3.97 -2.40
CA ASP A 160 2.24 -2.54 -2.57
C ASP A 160 0.78 -2.30 -3.03
N LEU A 161 0.24 -3.11 -3.95
CA LEU A 161 -1.17 -3.06 -4.37
C LEU A 161 -2.13 -3.33 -3.20
N ARG A 162 -1.85 -4.34 -2.39
CA ARG A 162 -2.65 -4.68 -1.19
C ARG A 162 -2.54 -3.59 -0.13
N ASN A 163 -1.37 -3.01 0.06
CA ASN A 163 -1.16 -1.92 1.01
C ASN A 163 -1.92 -0.66 0.58
N ALA A 164 -1.85 -0.27 -0.70
CA ALA A 164 -2.62 0.86 -1.23
C ALA A 164 -4.13 0.64 -1.05
N SER A 165 -4.62 -0.57 -1.36
CA SER A 165 -6.02 -0.99 -1.15
C SER A 165 -6.45 -0.87 0.31
N ARG A 166 -5.64 -1.38 1.24
CA ARG A 166 -5.89 -1.26 2.69
C ARG A 166 -5.92 0.21 3.11
N ILE A 167 -4.97 1.01 2.65
CA ILE A 167 -4.91 2.42 3.03
C ILE A 167 -6.14 3.18 2.53
N ALA A 168 -6.58 2.87 1.31
CA ALA A 168 -7.77 3.44 0.70
C ALA A 168 -9.06 3.01 1.43
N GLY A 169 -9.19 1.74 1.83
CA GLY A 169 -10.34 1.30 2.65
C GLY A 169 -10.38 1.95 4.03
N GLU A 170 -9.24 2.19 4.66
CA GLU A 170 -9.18 2.88 5.95
C GLU A 170 -9.54 4.38 5.87
N LEU A 171 -9.48 5.01 4.69
CA LEU A 171 -9.93 6.41 4.52
C LEU A 171 -11.43 6.56 4.77
N GLU A 172 -12.25 5.55 4.50
CA GLU A 172 -13.70 5.62 4.73
C GLU A 172 -14.03 5.90 6.21
N ASN A 173 -13.22 5.38 7.15
CA ASN A 173 -13.41 5.59 8.59
C ASN A 173 -13.05 7.02 9.03
N GLU A 174 -12.04 7.63 8.40
CA GLU A 174 -11.55 8.99 8.72
C GLU A 174 -12.47 10.09 8.14
N TRP A 175 -13.42 9.72 7.28
CA TRP A 175 -14.35 10.66 6.65
C TRP A 175 -15.62 10.91 7.45
N ALA A 176 -15.84 10.18 8.55
CA ALA A 176 -17.04 10.34 9.36
C ALA A 176 -17.19 11.79 9.88
N GLY A 177 -18.26 12.46 9.47
CA GLY A 177 -18.53 13.86 9.84
C GLY A 177 -17.72 14.91 9.06
N LEU A 178 -17.01 14.52 8.01
CA LEU A 178 -16.38 15.43 7.05
C LEU A 178 -17.16 15.43 5.73
N ASP A 179 -17.23 16.59 5.08
CA ASP A 179 -17.83 16.73 3.75
C ASP A 179 -16.92 16.11 2.69
N VAL A 180 -17.15 14.82 2.43
CA VAL A 180 -16.45 14.02 1.41
C VAL A 180 -17.45 13.59 0.35
N SER A 181 -17.13 13.90 -0.91
CA SER A 181 -18.03 13.67 -2.03
C SER A 181 -18.19 12.18 -2.34
N GLU A 182 -19.38 11.79 -2.80
CA GLU A 182 -19.68 10.41 -3.21
C GLU A 182 -18.78 9.95 -4.38
N GLU A 183 -18.35 10.88 -5.22
CA GLU A 183 -17.41 10.60 -6.30
C GLU A 183 -16.05 10.12 -5.76
N LEU A 184 -15.54 10.71 -4.67
CA LEU A 184 -14.27 10.25 -4.07
C LEU A 184 -14.40 8.86 -3.45
N LYS A 185 -15.54 8.57 -2.80
CA LYS A 185 -15.84 7.22 -2.26
C LYS A 185 -15.84 6.18 -3.37
N LYS A 186 -16.54 6.48 -4.47
CA LYS A 186 -16.57 5.61 -5.65
C LYS A 186 -15.18 5.38 -6.25
N LEU A 187 -14.37 6.44 -6.38
CA LEU A 187 -12.99 6.31 -6.85
C LEU A 187 -12.14 5.39 -5.97
N ILE A 188 -12.31 5.46 -4.64
CA ILE A 188 -11.64 4.53 -3.71
C ILE A 188 -12.08 3.09 -3.96
N GLN A 189 -13.38 2.84 -4.07
CA GLN A 189 -13.92 1.49 -4.28
C GLN A 189 -13.48 0.90 -5.62
N ASP A 190 -13.54 1.69 -6.69
CA ASP A 190 -13.12 1.30 -8.03
C ASP A 190 -11.61 0.99 -8.04
N ALA A 191 -10.77 1.85 -7.48
CA ALA A 191 -9.33 1.64 -7.41
C ALA A 191 -8.94 0.44 -6.54
N THR A 192 -9.60 0.24 -5.39
CA THR A 192 -9.38 -0.91 -4.51
C THR A 192 -9.71 -2.21 -5.23
N SER A 193 -10.85 -2.26 -5.91
CA SER A 193 -11.27 -3.43 -6.69
C SER A 193 -10.31 -3.70 -7.84
N ALA A 194 -9.90 -2.66 -8.58
CA ALA A 194 -8.95 -2.78 -9.69
C ALA A 194 -7.56 -3.24 -9.24
N ALA A 195 -7.05 -2.74 -8.10
CA ALA A 195 -5.77 -3.16 -7.52
C ALA A 195 -5.79 -4.64 -7.13
N MET A 196 -6.86 -5.09 -6.48
CA MET A 196 -7.00 -6.48 -6.06
C MET A 196 -7.15 -7.43 -7.25
N ALA A 197 -7.92 -7.02 -8.28
CA ALA A 197 -8.03 -7.78 -9.53
C ALA A 197 -6.67 -7.89 -10.24
N LEU A 198 -5.88 -6.82 -10.29
CA LEU A 198 -4.53 -6.86 -10.85
C LEU A 198 -3.61 -7.77 -10.04
N ALA A 199 -3.66 -7.70 -8.70
CA ALA A 199 -2.85 -8.57 -7.84
C ALA A 199 -3.15 -10.06 -8.09
N GLN A 200 -4.43 -10.43 -8.25
CA GLN A 200 -4.83 -11.78 -8.59
C GLN A 200 -4.34 -12.19 -10.00
N ASP A 201 -4.50 -11.33 -11.00
CA ASP A 201 -4.04 -11.58 -12.37
C ASP A 201 -2.52 -11.82 -12.42
N ILE A 202 -1.74 -11.04 -11.64
CA ILE A 202 -0.29 -11.23 -11.49
C ILE A 202 0.02 -12.61 -10.89
N GLU A 203 -0.67 -13.00 -9.81
CA GLU A 203 -0.45 -14.32 -9.18
C GLU A 203 -0.71 -15.46 -10.16
N GLU A 204 -1.84 -15.43 -10.87
CA GLU A 204 -2.24 -16.49 -11.80
C GLU A 204 -1.32 -16.59 -13.02
N LYS A 205 -1.04 -15.45 -13.67
CA LYS A 205 -0.23 -15.43 -14.90
C LYS A 205 1.24 -15.70 -14.65
N PHE A 206 1.78 -15.31 -13.48
CA PHE A 206 3.19 -15.55 -13.16
C PHE A 206 3.49 -17.04 -13.06
N VAL A 207 2.59 -17.83 -12.46
CA VAL A 207 2.74 -19.30 -12.35
C VAL A 207 2.78 -19.96 -13.73
N ARG A 208 2.04 -19.41 -14.70
CA ARG A 208 1.95 -19.94 -16.07
C ARG A 208 3.01 -19.40 -17.02
N TYR A 209 3.82 -18.44 -16.56
CA TYR A 209 4.74 -17.66 -17.39
C TYR A 209 3.99 -17.07 -18.60
N GLU A 210 2.84 -16.45 -18.34
CA GLU A 210 2.04 -15.70 -19.31
C GLU A 210 2.41 -14.22 -19.25
N ARG A 211 2.17 -13.47 -20.34
CA ARG A 211 2.48 -12.04 -20.37
C ARG A 211 1.58 -11.30 -19.38
N ILE A 212 2.21 -10.56 -18.48
CA ILE A 212 1.55 -9.70 -17.50
C ILE A 212 1.67 -8.27 -18.00
N SER A 213 0.60 -7.51 -17.89
CA SER A 213 0.60 -6.08 -18.15
C SER A 213 -0.23 -5.39 -17.08
N GLU A 214 0.12 -4.13 -16.81
CA GLU A 214 -0.72 -3.28 -15.99
C GLU A 214 -2.03 -3.01 -16.76
N ASN A 215 -3.16 -3.47 -16.20
CA ASN A 215 -4.45 -3.32 -16.88
C ASN A 215 -4.87 -1.83 -16.97
N GLU A 216 -5.55 -1.44 -18.05
CA GLU A 216 -5.91 -0.04 -18.28
C GLU A 216 -6.87 0.51 -17.21
N HIS A 217 -7.74 -0.35 -16.68
CA HIS A 217 -8.68 0.02 -15.64
C HIS A 217 -7.97 0.47 -14.35
N TRP A 218 -6.93 -0.23 -13.92
CA TRP A 218 -6.08 0.13 -12.78
C TRP A 218 -5.32 1.42 -13.04
N LYS A 219 -4.73 1.58 -14.24
CA LYS A 219 -4.02 2.82 -14.58
C LYS A 219 -4.92 4.05 -14.46
N GLU A 220 -6.13 3.95 -15.01
CA GLU A 220 -7.11 5.02 -15.00
C GLU A 220 -7.63 5.30 -13.59
N THR A 221 -8.09 4.28 -12.87
CA THR A 221 -8.61 4.42 -11.50
C THR A 221 -7.54 4.93 -10.54
N ARG A 222 -6.29 4.42 -10.61
CA ARG A 222 -5.14 4.94 -9.86
C ARG A 222 -4.92 6.41 -10.14
N LYS A 223 -4.82 6.81 -11.42
CA LYS A 223 -4.58 8.20 -11.82
C LYS A 223 -5.66 9.14 -11.28
N ASN A 224 -6.93 8.76 -11.45
CA ASN A 224 -8.07 9.54 -11.00
C ASN A 224 -8.10 9.64 -9.48
N LEU A 225 -7.83 8.53 -8.78
CA LEU A 225 -7.74 8.52 -7.32
C LEU A 225 -6.59 9.40 -6.82
N THR A 226 -5.38 9.28 -7.38
CA THR A 226 -4.24 10.14 -7.03
C THR A 226 -4.59 11.61 -7.17
N ALA A 227 -5.20 12.02 -8.30
CA ALA A 227 -5.61 13.41 -8.47
C ALA A 227 -6.62 13.86 -7.41
N ALA A 228 -7.60 13.02 -7.09
CA ALA A 228 -8.67 13.34 -6.15
C ALA A 228 -8.17 13.44 -4.70
N ILE A 229 -7.28 12.53 -4.25
CA ILE A 229 -6.71 12.58 -2.90
C ILE A 229 -5.75 13.76 -2.72
N CYS A 230 -4.96 14.11 -3.74
CA CYS A 230 -4.11 15.31 -3.68
C CYS A 230 -4.97 16.57 -3.58
N ALA A 231 -6.08 16.64 -4.32
CA ALA A 231 -7.03 17.76 -4.23
C ALA A 231 -7.66 17.82 -2.83
N ARG A 232 -8.06 16.68 -2.26
CA ARG A 232 -8.65 16.62 -0.92
C ARG A 232 -7.66 17.02 0.18
N ALA A 233 -6.41 16.59 0.08
CA ALA A 233 -5.33 16.98 0.99
C ALA A 233 -5.11 18.51 0.98
N LYS A 234 -5.09 19.12 -0.20
CA LYS A 234 -5.01 20.59 -0.35
C LYS A 234 -6.23 21.30 0.24
N LYS A 235 -7.43 20.77 0.03
CA LYS A 235 -8.66 21.32 0.65
C LYS A 235 -8.59 21.22 2.18
N ALA A 236 -8.13 20.09 2.72
CA ALA A 236 -7.96 19.91 4.16
C ALA A 236 -6.95 20.91 4.74
N ASP A 237 -5.82 21.13 4.07
CA ASP A 237 -4.82 22.12 4.49
C ASP A 237 -5.38 23.56 4.50
N ALA A 238 -6.20 23.92 3.51
CA ALA A 238 -6.88 25.21 3.48
C ALA A 238 -7.91 25.35 4.61
N GLU A 239 -8.69 24.30 4.89
CA GLU A 239 -9.65 24.24 6.00
C GLU A 239 -8.95 24.36 7.37
N ILE A 240 -7.83 23.68 7.57
CA ILE A 240 -6.99 23.77 8.78
C ILE A 240 -6.49 25.20 8.98
N LYS A 241 -5.98 25.83 7.92
CA LYS A 241 -5.52 27.24 7.97
C LYS A 241 -6.66 28.18 8.36
N ALA A 242 -7.84 28.03 7.76
CA ALA A 242 -9.00 28.86 8.09
C ALA A 242 -9.43 28.74 9.57
N LEU A 243 -9.29 27.55 10.16
CA LEU A 243 -9.55 27.31 11.59
C LEU A 243 -8.50 27.92 12.52
N ALA A 244 -7.29 28.25 12.03
CA ALA A 244 -6.23 28.87 12.82
C ALA A 244 -6.34 30.41 12.90
N PHE A 245 -7.09 31.04 11.99
CA PHE A 245 -7.26 32.50 11.91
C PHE A 245 -8.60 33.01 12.46
N THR A 246 -9.39 32.15 13.13
CA THR A 246 -10.71 32.49 13.71
C THR A 246 -10.86 32.01 15.14
#